data_AF-A0AAU9BAP6-F1
#
_entry.id   AF-A0AAU9BAP6-F1
#
_cell.length_a   1.000
_cell.length_b   1.000
_cell.length_c   1.000
_cell.angle_alpha   90.00
_cell.angle_beta   90.00
_cell.angle_gamma   90.00
#
_symmetry.space_group_name_H-M   'P 1'
#
loop_
_entity.id
_entity.type
_entity.pdbx_description
1 polymer ?
#
loop_
_entity_poly.entity_id
_entity_poly.type
_entity_poly.pdbx_seq_one_letter_code
_entity_poly.pdbx_strand_id
1 'polypeptide(L)'
;MIDPEHLRALGVPAERAERAAQAARAGDLRDLVHELLSHGLWSEVVDETQPAPQWIERWRAQAADGFPIIDAAALERLLAAGADPHDLSGVVRSAQILAIYNLAQLLDYPALALGWDLPEAATPVLACASEADAANARRLHPLHPELLERDPSGRFGEPCPLALRQWRGLPEPAREEIRTQLQAGHRSAAAALWKRHVGGEPRDCLDAVETLRRLLKDSNKR
;
A
#
# COMPACT_ATOMS: atom_id res chain seq x y z
N MET A 1 13.99 -25.85 -2.62
CA MET A 1 12.88 -25.98 -3.59
C MET A 1 11.87 -24.89 -3.27
N ILE A 2 11.38 -24.14 -4.25
CA ILE A 2 10.42 -23.07 -3.99
C ILE A 2 9.05 -23.70 -3.68
N ASP A 3 8.56 -23.43 -2.47
CA ASP A 3 7.30 -23.91 -1.95
C ASP A 3 6.21 -22.84 -2.18
N PRO A 4 5.11 -23.16 -2.90
CA PRO A 4 3.96 -22.27 -3.03
C PRO A 4 3.44 -21.74 -1.69
N GLU A 5 3.53 -22.53 -0.62
CA GLU A 5 3.05 -22.09 0.71
C GLU A 5 3.82 -20.87 1.23
N HIS A 6 5.11 -20.74 0.93
CA HIS A 6 5.87 -19.55 1.31
C HIS A 6 5.38 -18.30 0.57
N LEU A 7 5.04 -18.41 -0.72
CA LEU A 7 4.48 -17.27 -1.48
C LEU A 7 3.08 -16.90 -0.97
N ARG A 8 2.26 -17.89 -0.62
CA ARG A 8 0.95 -17.65 -0.03
C ARG A 8 1.04 -17.00 1.36
N ALA A 9 2.05 -17.38 2.16
CA ALA A 9 2.31 -16.73 3.45
C ALA A 9 2.71 -15.25 3.30
N LEU A 10 3.26 -14.85 2.15
CA LEU A 10 3.50 -13.46 1.76
C LEU A 10 2.24 -12.77 1.20
N GLY A 11 1.09 -13.43 1.17
CA GLY A 11 -0.16 -12.86 0.63
C GLY A 11 -0.27 -12.91 -0.89
N VAL A 12 0.58 -13.67 -1.59
CA VAL A 12 0.42 -13.91 -3.03
C VAL A 12 -0.80 -14.83 -3.26
N PRO A 13 -1.73 -14.50 -4.18
CA PRO A 13 -2.88 -15.35 -4.49
C PRO A 13 -2.46 -16.78 -4.85
N ALA A 14 -3.23 -17.78 -4.38
CA ALA A 14 -2.89 -19.19 -4.52
C ALA A 14 -2.55 -19.61 -5.97
N GLU A 15 -3.33 -19.15 -6.95
CA GLU A 15 -3.09 -19.41 -8.36
C GLU A 15 -1.73 -18.86 -8.82
N ARG A 16 -1.39 -17.61 -8.44
CA ARG A 16 -0.11 -16.99 -8.81
C ARG A 16 1.07 -17.67 -8.13
N ALA A 17 0.91 -18.03 -6.85
CA ALA A 17 1.93 -18.77 -6.10
C ALA A 17 2.23 -20.14 -6.73
N GLU A 18 1.19 -20.86 -7.17
CA GLU A 18 1.35 -22.14 -7.84
C GLU A 18 2.04 -22.01 -9.20
N ARG A 19 1.60 -21.04 -10.02
CA ARG A 19 2.23 -20.76 -11.34
C ARG A 19 3.70 -20.40 -11.18
N ALA A 20 4.03 -19.50 -10.26
CA ALA A 20 5.41 -19.07 -10.00
C ALA A 20 6.30 -20.23 -9.52
N ALA A 21 5.80 -21.07 -8.61
CA ALA A 21 6.55 -22.23 -8.12
C ALA A 21 6.74 -23.29 -9.22
N GLN A 22 5.73 -23.52 -10.06
CA GLN A 22 5.82 -24.45 -11.19
C GLN A 22 6.82 -23.96 -12.24
N ALA A 23 6.75 -22.69 -12.64
CA ALA A 23 7.68 -22.07 -13.58
C ALA A 23 9.12 -22.15 -13.07
N ALA A 24 9.33 -21.84 -11.79
CA ALA A 24 10.66 -21.88 -11.20
C ALA A 24 11.25 -23.31 -11.13
N ARG A 25 10.42 -24.34 -10.91
CA ARG A 25 10.85 -25.75 -11.02
C ARG A 25 11.24 -26.15 -12.43
N ALA A 26 10.65 -25.52 -13.45
CA ALA A 26 11.02 -25.67 -14.85
C ALA A 26 12.21 -24.78 -15.27
N GLY A 27 12.83 -24.05 -14.33
CA GLY A 27 13.97 -23.17 -14.57
C GLY A 27 13.63 -21.73 -14.98
N ASP A 28 12.34 -21.39 -15.12
CA ASP A 28 11.90 -20.02 -15.41
C ASP A 28 11.59 -19.28 -14.10
N LEU A 29 12.53 -18.45 -13.65
CA LEU A 29 12.43 -17.72 -12.38
C LEU A 29 11.64 -16.42 -12.47
N ARG A 30 11.20 -16.00 -13.67
CA ARG A 30 10.65 -14.66 -13.88
C ARG A 30 9.38 -14.39 -13.08
N ASP A 31 8.45 -15.34 -13.05
CA ASP A 31 7.21 -15.20 -12.26
C ASP A 31 7.50 -15.11 -10.77
N LEU A 32 8.41 -15.95 -10.27
CA LEU A 32 8.81 -15.91 -8.85
C LEU A 32 9.44 -14.56 -8.49
N VAL A 33 10.42 -14.10 -9.28
CA VAL A 33 11.11 -12.83 -9.03
C VAL A 33 10.13 -11.65 -9.15
N HIS A 34 9.20 -11.70 -10.12
CA HIS A 34 8.17 -10.69 -10.27
C HIS A 34 7.25 -10.61 -9.05
N GLU A 35 6.80 -11.75 -8.51
CA GLU A 35 5.98 -11.78 -7.30
C GLU A 35 6.75 -11.28 -6.06
N LEU A 36 8.02 -11.70 -5.89
CA LEU A 36 8.85 -11.25 -4.78
C LEU A 36 9.13 -9.75 -4.81
N LEU A 37 9.47 -9.20 -5.98
CA LEU A 37 9.71 -7.77 -6.13
C LEU A 37 8.43 -6.95 -5.94
N SER A 38 7.34 -7.37 -6.57
CA SER A 38 6.06 -6.67 -6.44
C SER A 38 5.56 -6.66 -5.00
N HIS A 39 5.68 -7.78 -4.30
CA HIS A 39 5.34 -7.86 -2.88
C HIS A 39 6.28 -7.01 -2.02
N GLY A 40 7.59 -7.10 -2.25
CA GLY A 40 8.59 -6.32 -1.53
C GLY A 40 8.40 -4.80 -1.68
N LEU A 41 8.05 -4.32 -2.87
CA LEU A 41 7.73 -2.91 -3.08
C LEU A 41 6.54 -2.46 -2.21
N TRP A 42 5.47 -3.24 -2.17
CA TRP A 42 4.30 -2.91 -1.36
C TRP A 42 4.52 -3.11 0.14
N SER A 43 5.44 -3.97 0.57
CA SER A 43 5.78 -4.13 2.00
C SER A 43 6.48 -2.91 2.61
N GLU A 44 7.09 -2.06 1.77
CA GLU A 44 7.71 -0.80 2.20
C GLU A 44 6.68 0.33 2.37
N VAL A 45 5.49 0.18 1.78
CA VAL A 45 4.41 1.17 1.89
C VAL A 45 3.71 1.01 3.23
N VAL A 46 3.48 2.11 3.94
CA VAL A 46 2.84 2.09 5.26
C VAL A 46 1.46 1.43 5.20
N ASP A 47 1.22 0.51 6.13
CA ASP A 47 -0.09 -0.08 6.36
C ASP A 47 -0.97 0.89 7.15
N GLU A 48 -1.95 1.46 6.45
CA GLU A 48 -2.95 2.39 7.00
C GLU A 48 -4.24 1.69 7.45
N THR A 49 -4.33 0.35 7.32
CA THR A 49 -5.49 -0.43 7.79
C THR A 49 -5.50 -0.59 9.31
N GLN A 50 -4.34 -0.42 9.95
CA GLN A 50 -4.19 -0.50 11.38
C GLN A 50 -4.91 0.65 12.10
N PRO A 51 -5.50 0.40 13.29
CA PRO A 51 -6.13 1.44 14.11
C PRO A 51 -5.18 2.56 14.52
N ALA A 52 -3.89 2.28 14.62
CA ALA A 52 -2.85 3.25 14.93
C ALA A 52 -1.69 3.11 13.92
N PRO A 53 -1.09 4.21 13.43
CA PRO A 53 0.02 4.14 12.49
C PRO A 53 1.29 3.56 13.12
N GLN A 54 1.58 2.28 12.84
CA GLN A 54 2.74 1.59 13.41
C GLN A 54 4.09 2.09 12.88
N TRP A 55 4.10 2.75 11.71
CA TRP A 55 5.32 3.25 11.09
C TRP A 55 6.02 4.33 11.92
N ILE A 56 5.26 5.10 12.72
CA ILE A 56 5.81 6.15 13.59
C ILE A 56 6.74 5.54 14.65
N GLU A 57 6.28 4.48 15.33
CA GLU A 57 7.10 3.78 16.33
C GLU A 57 8.31 3.09 15.68
N ARG A 58 8.13 2.51 14.49
CA ARG A 58 9.25 1.94 13.73
C ARG A 58 10.31 2.98 13.41
N TRP A 59 9.92 4.18 12.97
CA TRP A 59 10.85 5.26 12.68
C TRP A 59 11.55 5.77 13.94
N ARG A 60 10.83 5.89 15.06
CA ARG A 60 11.43 6.23 16.36
C ARG A 60 12.51 5.22 16.77
N ALA A 61 12.21 3.93 16.66
CA ALA A 61 13.17 2.87 16.97
C ALA A 61 14.40 2.93 16.05
N GLN A 62 14.19 3.02 14.73
CA GLN A 62 15.28 3.10 13.76
C GLN A 62 16.17 4.34 13.95
N ALA A 63 15.57 5.49 14.27
CA ALA A 63 16.32 6.70 14.57
C ALA A 63 17.13 6.57 15.86
N ALA A 64 16.58 5.91 16.89
CA ALA A 64 17.30 5.61 18.13
C ALA A 64 18.51 4.66 17.88
N ASP A 65 18.38 3.75 16.91
CA ASP A 65 19.45 2.87 16.45
C ASP A 65 20.46 3.58 15.52
N GLY A 66 20.30 4.88 15.27
CA GLY A 66 21.24 5.70 14.49
C GLY A 66 21.06 5.61 12.97
N PHE A 67 19.89 5.21 12.49
CA PHE A 67 19.63 5.14 11.05
C PHE A 67 19.70 6.54 10.40
N PRO A 68 20.55 6.76 9.36
CA PRO A 68 21.05 8.10 9.02
C PRO A 68 20.08 9.00 8.24
N ILE A 69 18.94 8.48 7.80
CA ILE A 69 18.00 9.19 6.91
C ILE A 69 16.65 9.50 7.55
N ILE A 70 16.46 9.22 8.84
CA ILE A 70 15.21 9.50 9.56
C ILE A 70 15.39 10.74 10.44
N ASP A 71 14.68 11.82 10.12
CA ASP A 71 14.58 13.01 10.98
C ASP A 71 13.45 12.85 12.00
N ALA A 72 13.73 12.05 13.05
CA ALA A 72 12.77 11.83 14.13
C ALA A 72 12.44 13.13 14.89
N ALA A 73 13.39 14.07 14.99
CA ALA A 73 13.16 15.33 15.69
C ALA A 73 12.10 16.19 14.97
N ALA A 74 12.11 16.21 13.64
CA ALA A 74 11.05 16.86 12.86
C ALA A 74 9.70 16.19 13.06
N LEU A 75 9.65 14.85 13.04
CA LEU A 75 8.42 14.10 13.29
C LEU A 75 7.84 14.42 14.67
N GLU A 76 8.66 14.44 15.73
CA GLU A 76 8.21 14.78 17.08
C GLU A 76 7.67 16.21 17.17
N ARG A 77 8.29 17.18 16.49
CA ARG A 77 7.77 18.56 16.46
C ARG A 77 6.41 18.65 15.78
N LEU A 78 6.18 17.90 14.70
CA LEU A 78 4.89 17.85 14.02
C LEU A 78 3.81 17.25 14.92
N LEU A 79 4.12 16.12 15.57
CA LEU A 79 3.19 15.46 16.50
C LEU A 79 2.89 16.35 17.72
N ALA A 80 3.91 17.01 18.28
CA ALA A 80 3.74 17.95 19.39
C ALA A 80 2.93 19.20 19.01
N ALA A 81 2.96 19.61 17.73
CA ALA A 81 2.13 20.68 17.19
C ALA A 81 0.67 20.25 16.94
N GLY A 82 0.32 18.99 17.19
CA GLY A 82 -1.04 18.47 17.03
C GLY A 82 -1.35 17.92 15.64
N ALA A 83 -0.34 17.63 14.81
CA ALA A 83 -0.57 16.94 13.54
C ALA A 83 -1.18 15.55 13.79
N ASP A 84 -2.27 15.22 13.09
CA ASP A 84 -2.92 13.92 13.19
C ASP A 84 -2.01 12.83 12.57
N PRO A 85 -1.62 11.78 13.33
CA PRO A 85 -0.86 10.65 12.82
C PRO A 85 -1.46 9.99 11.57
N HIS A 86 -2.77 9.93 11.44
CA HIS A 86 -3.45 9.38 10.26
C HIS A 86 -3.36 10.29 9.05
N ASP A 87 -3.32 11.62 9.25
CA ASP A 87 -3.06 12.56 8.17
C ASP A 87 -1.62 12.48 7.68
N LEU A 88 -0.66 12.42 8.61
CA LEU A 88 0.74 12.17 8.29
C LEU A 88 0.92 10.84 7.53
N SER A 89 0.21 9.79 7.94
CA SER A 89 0.23 8.50 7.25
C SER A 89 -0.25 8.59 5.81
N GLY A 90 -1.26 9.43 5.52
CA GLY A 90 -1.71 9.68 4.16
C GLY A 90 -0.62 10.29 3.29
N VAL A 91 0.07 11.31 3.80
CA VAL A 91 1.19 11.98 3.08
C VAL A 91 2.35 11.01 2.85
N VAL A 92 2.77 10.29 3.89
CA VAL A 92 3.86 9.29 3.80
C VAL A 92 3.52 8.20 2.79
N ARG A 93 2.29 7.65 2.85
CA ARG A 93 1.83 6.63 1.91
C ARG A 93 1.85 7.12 0.47
N SER A 94 1.37 8.34 0.20
CA SER A 94 1.41 8.93 -1.15
C SER A 94 2.84 9.09 -1.67
N ALA A 95 3.77 9.54 -0.81
CA ALA A 95 5.17 9.66 -1.18
C ALA A 95 5.82 8.29 -1.48
N GLN A 96 5.53 7.27 -0.66
CA GLN A 96 6.04 5.92 -0.85
C GLN A 96 5.47 5.25 -2.11
N ILE A 97 4.18 5.44 -2.40
CA ILE A 97 3.56 4.94 -3.64
C ILE A 97 4.23 5.57 -4.87
N LEU A 98 4.42 6.89 -4.85
CA LEU A 98 5.14 7.56 -5.92
C LEU A 98 6.57 7.01 -6.07
N ALA A 99 7.25 6.76 -4.95
CA ALA A 99 8.59 6.18 -4.96
C ALA A 99 8.62 4.78 -5.59
N ILE A 100 7.73 3.87 -5.18
CA ILE A 100 7.69 2.51 -5.74
C ILE A 100 7.20 2.50 -7.19
N TYR A 101 6.31 3.42 -7.57
CA TYR A 101 5.85 3.60 -8.95
C TYR A 101 6.99 4.02 -9.87
N ASN A 102 7.73 5.05 -9.48
CA ASN A 102 8.89 5.50 -10.23
C ASN A 102 10.00 4.46 -10.28
N LEU A 103 10.22 3.72 -9.17
CA LEU A 103 11.18 2.62 -9.14
C LEU A 103 10.78 1.50 -10.10
N ALA A 104 9.52 1.06 -10.08
CA ALA A 104 9.03 0.05 -11.01
C ALA A 104 9.19 0.50 -12.48
N GLN A 105 8.86 1.77 -12.78
CA GLN A 105 9.05 2.33 -14.12
C GLN A 105 10.53 2.33 -14.54
N LEU A 106 11.42 2.71 -13.62
CA LEU A 106 12.87 2.73 -13.88
C LEU A 106 13.44 1.33 -14.12
N LEU A 107 12.96 0.32 -13.39
CA LEU A 107 13.38 -1.07 -13.57
C LEU A 107 12.90 -1.65 -14.91
N ASP A 108 11.70 -1.26 -15.36
CA ASP A 108 11.12 -1.74 -16.61
C ASP A 108 11.68 -1.03 -17.84
N TYR A 109 11.95 0.28 -17.73
CA TYR A 109 12.31 1.19 -18.82
C TYR A 109 13.32 2.26 -18.38
N PRO A 110 14.59 1.88 -18.08
CA PRO A 110 15.55 2.79 -17.45
C PRO A 110 15.93 4.00 -18.30
N ALA A 111 15.93 3.86 -19.62
CA ALA A 111 16.27 4.94 -20.55
C ALA A 111 15.13 5.96 -20.71
N LEU A 112 13.88 5.49 -20.67
CA LEU A 112 12.71 6.32 -20.90
C LEU A 112 12.56 7.41 -19.83
N ALA A 113 12.86 7.07 -18.57
CA ALA A 113 12.85 8.01 -17.46
C ALA A 113 13.88 9.17 -17.62
N LEU A 114 14.92 8.97 -18.42
CA LEU A 114 15.94 9.97 -18.75
C LEU A 114 15.64 10.72 -20.07
N GLY A 115 14.47 10.49 -20.66
CA GLY A 115 14.07 11.08 -21.94
C GLY A 115 14.72 10.42 -23.15
N TRP A 116 15.32 9.25 -22.99
CA TRP A 116 15.95 8.50 -24.08
C TRP A 116 14.95 7.46 -24.61
N ASP A 117 14.47 7.69 -25.82
CA ASP A 117 13.67 6.72 -26.57
C ASP A 117 14.61 5.82 -27.39
N LEU A 118 15.16 4.81 -26.73
CA LEU A 118 16.06 3.84 -27.34
C LEU A 118 15.27 2.76 -28.09
N PRO A 119 15.78 2.27 -29.23
CA PRO A 119 15.22 1.08 -29.86
C PRO A 119 15.31 -0.11 -28.91
N GLU A 120 14.35 -1.04 -28.96
CA GLU A 120 14.26 -2.17 -28.03
C GLU A 120 15.57 -2.96 -27.89
N ALA A 121 16.29 -3.17 -28.99
CA ALA A 121 17.57 -3.88 -29.01
C ALA A 121 18.70 -3.20 -28.21
N ALA A 122 18.59 -1.90 -27.92
CA ALA A 122 19.56 -1.11 -27.16
C ALA A 122 19.06 -0.74 -25.76
N THR A 123 17.80 -1.01 -25.44
CA THR A 123 17.19 -0.68 -24.15
C THR A 123 17.71 -1.65 -23.08
N PRO A 124 18.39 -1.17 -22.01
CA PRO A 124 18.78 -2.03 -20.91
C PRO A 124 17.54 -2.59 -20.21
N VAL A 125 17.59 -3.86 -19.83
CA VAL A 125 16.49 -4.54 -19.12
C VAL A 125 17.02 -5.33 -17.94
N LEU A 126 16.21 -5.43 -16.90
CA LEU A 126 16.39 -6.44 -15.87
C LEU A 126 16.04 -7.81 -16.42
N ALA A 127 16.94 -8.77 -16.21
CA ALA A 127 16.78 -10.14 -16.65
C ALA A 127 17.05 -11.12 -15.50
N CYS A 128 16.37 -12.26 -15.55
CA CYS A 128 16.56 -13.36 -14.63
C CYS A 128 17.16 -14.55 -15.37
N ALA A 129 18.11 -15.21 -14.73
CA ALA A 129 18.66 -16.48 -15.18
C ALA A 129 18.79 -17.42 -13.97
N SER A 130 18.69 -18.72 -14.20
CA SER A 130 19.11 -19.70 -13.20
C SER A 130 20.62 -19.90 -13.31
N GLU A 131 21.27 -20.32 -12.23
CA GLU A 131 22.71 -20.63 -12.25
C GLU A 131 23.05 -21.73 -13.27
N ALA A 132 22.16 -22.72 -13.43
CA ALA A 132 22.31 -23.80 -14.39
C ALA A 132 22.14 -23.36 -15.86
N ASP A 133 21.58 -22.15 -16.10
CA ASP A 133 21.28 -21.65 -17.45
C ASP A 133 21.56 -20.14 -17.56
N ALA A 134 22.71 -19.71 -17.02
CA ALA A 134 23.10 -18.31 -16.96
C ALA A 134 23.21 -17.64 -18.34
N ALA A 135 23.50 -18.43 -19.38
CA ALA A 135 23.61 -17.95 -20.76
C ALA A 135 22.25 -17.56 -21.37
N ASN A 136 21.14 -18.08 -20.83
CA ASN A 136 19.78 -17.79 -21.30
C ASN A 136 19.03 -16.88 -20.32
N ALA A 137 19.65 -15.75 -19.96
CA ALA A 137 18.97 -14.72 -19.18
C ALA A 137 17.75 -14.19 -19.95
N ARG A 138 16.59 -14.17 -19.28
CA ARG A 138 15.33 -13.69 -19.86
C ARG A 138 14.88 -12.42 -19.17
N ARG A 139 14.39 -11.46 -19.94
CA ARG A 139 13.79 -10.23 -19.40
C ARG A 139 12.73 -10.55 -18.35
N LEU A 140 12.83 -9.91 -17.19
CA LEU A 140 11.83 -10.00 -16.12
C LEU A 140 10.48 -9.42 -16.60
N HIS A 141 9.37 -9.96 -16.09
CA HIS A 141 8.05 -9.39 -16.36
C HIS A 141 7.97 -7.95 -15.85
N PRO A 142 7.39 -7.02 -16.62
CA PRO A 142 7.33 -5.62 -16.25
C PRO A 142 6.54 -5.44 -14.95
N LEU A 143 7.07 -4.67 -14.00
CA LEU A 143 6.49 -4.42 -12.67
C LEU A 143 5.46 -3.30 -12.70
N HIS A 144 5.74 -2.23 -13.44
CA HIS A 144 4.98 -1.00 -13.45
C HIS A 144 3.52 -1.14 -13.92
N PRO A 145 3.19 -1.92 -14.98
CA PRO A 145 1.82 -1.99 -15.50
C PRO A 145 0.79 -2.49 -14.47
N GLU A 146 1.17 -3.43 -13.61
CA GLU A 146 0.26 -4.02 -12.61
C GLU A 146 0.46 -3.44 -11.20
N LEU A 147 1.39 -2.50 -11.01
CA LEU A 147 1.82 -2.09 -9.68
C LEU A 147 0.66 -1.59 -8.83
N LEU A 148 -0.16 -0.68 -9.38
CA LEU A 148 -1.28 -0.08 -8.67
C LEU A 148 -2.39 -1.10 -8.39
N GLU A 149 -2.63 -2.05 -9.30
CA GLU A 149 -3.61 -3.12 -9.09
C GLU A 149 -3.27 -4.02 -7.91
N ARG A 150 -1.97 -4.10 -7.58
CA ARG A 150 -1.44 -4.86 -6.46
C ARG A 150 -1.46 -4.10 -5.13
N ASP A 151 -2.01 -2.89 -5.09
CA ASP A 151 -2.21 -2.11 -3.86
C ASP A 151 -2.99 -2.94 -2.82
N PRO A 152 -2.41 -3.27 -1.64
CA PRO A 152 -3.08 -4.06 -0.61
C PRO A 152 -4.37 -3.43 -0.07
N SER A 153 -4.51 -2.10 -0.16
CA SER A 153 -5.74 -1.41 0.20
C SER A 153 -6.86 -1.59 -0.83
N GLY A 154 -6.50 -2.08 -2.02
CA GLY A 154 -7.38 -2.28 -3.17
C GLY A 154 -7.97 -0.96 -3.70
N ARG A 155 -7.24 0.14 -3.53
CA ARG A 155 -7.58 1.48 -4.02
C ARG A 155 -6.73 1.96 -5.19
N PHE A 156 -5.88 1.11 -5.76
CA PHE A 156 -5.11 1.45 -6.95
C PHE A 156 -4.19 2.65 -6.78
N GLY A 157 -3.62 2.83 -5.59
CA GLY A 157 -2.77 3.97 -5.25
C GLY A 157 -3.53 5.20 -4.77
N GLU A 158 -4.86 5.22 -4.87
CA GLU A 158 -5.66 6.39 -4.46
C GLU A 158 -5.52 6.68 -2.95
N PRO A 159 -5.49 7.97 -2.57
CA PRO A 159 -5.44 8.38 -1.18
C PRO A 159 -6.59 7.82 -0.36
N CYS A 160 -6.33 7.52 0.92
CA CYS A 160 -7.39 7.13 1.84
C CYS A 160 -8.33 8.32 2.11
N PRO A 161 -9.64 8.18 1.87
CA PRO A 161 -10.59 9.26 2.10
C PRO A 161 -10.53 9.77 3.54
N LEU A 162 -10.63 11.09 3.73
CA LEU A 162 -10.53 11.72 5.06
C LEU A 162 -11.51 11.10 6.07
N ALA A 163 -12.76 10.84 5.64
CA ALA A 163 -13.76 10.20 6.50
C ALA A 163 -13.34 8.80 6.97
N LEU A 164 -12.64 8.02 6.13
CA LEU A 164 -12.16 6.70 6.57
C LEU A 164 -11.01 6.82 7.58
N ARG A 165 -10.10 7.78 7.36
CA ARG A 165 -8.98 8.06 8.27
C ARG A 165 -9.47 8.53 9.64
N GLN A 166 -10.35 9.54 9.66
CA GLN A 166 -10.95 10.06 10.89
C GLN A 166 -11.75 8.99 11.63
N TRP A 167 -12.53 8.17 10.91
CA TRP A 167 -13.25 7.06 11.54
C TRP A 167 -12.30 6.04 12.18
N ARG A 168 -11.21 5.66 11.52
CA ARG A 168 -10.21 4.73 12.09
C ARG A 168 -9.57 5.31 13.35
N GLY A 169 -9.33 6.62 13.40
CA GLY A 169 -8.78 7.30 14.57
C GLY A 169 -9.73 7.41 15.77
N LEU A 170 -11.02 7.10 15.60
CA LEU A 170 -11.97 7.09 16.73
C LEU A 170 -11.74 5.91 17.68
N PRO A 171 -12.07 6.07 18.97
CA PRO A 171 -12.14 4.95 19.90
C PRO A 171 -13.05 3.83 19.38
N GLU A 172 -12.69 2.58 19.63
CA GLU A 172 -13.43 1.41 19.13
C GLU A 172 -14.94 1.46 19.41
N PRO A 173 -15.43 1.84 20.62
CA PRO A 173 -16.86 1.93 20.86
C PRO A 173 -17.58 2.92 19.94
N ALA A 174 -16.94 4.07 19.65
CA ALA A 174 -17.49 5.07 18.75
C ALA A 174 -17.50 4.57 17.28
N ARG A 175 -16.46 3.83 16.88
CA ARG A 175 -16.41 3.20 15.55
C ARG A 175 -17.53 2.21 15.36
N GLU A 176 -17.76 1.35 16.34
CA GLU A 176 -18.83 0.34 16.34
C GLU A 176 -20.21 1.01 16.29
N GLU A 177 -20.45 2.01 17.14
CA GLU A 177 -21.75 2.69 17.18
C GLU A 177 -22.10 3.34 15.84
N ILE A 178 -21.15 4.06 15.23
CA ILE A 178 -21.32 4.65 13.90
C ILE A 178 -21.57 3.57 12.85
N ARG A 179 -20.82 2.46 12.90
CA ARG A 179 -20.97 1.34 11.95
C ARG A 179 -22.35 0.70 12.06
N THR A 180 -22.85 0.45 13.27
CA THR A 180 -24.18 -0.10 13.51
C THR A 180 -25.27 0.81 12.95
N GLN A 181 -25.20 2.12 13.19
CA GLN A 181 -26.17 3.06 12.62
C GLN A 181 -26.12 3.08 11.08
N LEU A 182 -24.93 2.99 10.49
CA LEU A 182 -24.76 2.89 9.04
C LEU A 182 -25.36 1.62 8.45
N GLN A 183 -25.15 0.47 9.11
CA GLN A 183 -25.71 -0.82 8.70
C GLN A 183 -27.24 -0.85 8.82
N ALA A 184 -27.80 -0.19 9.83
CA ALA A 184 -29.24 -0.01 10.00
C ALA A 184 -29.85 1.03 9.03
N GLY A 185 -29.04 1.73 8.23
CA GLY A 185 -29.50 2.77 7.31
C GLY A 185 -29.86 4.10 7.99
N HIS A 186 -29.55 4.26 9.28
CA HIS A 186 -29.86 5.46 10.07
C HIS A 186 -28.83 6.57 9.85
N ARG A 187 -28.81 7.15 8.64
CA ARG A 187 -27.80 8.14 8.21
C ARG A 187 -27.72 9.36 9.12
N SER A 188 -28.86 9.94 9.49
CA SER A 188 -28.89 11.13 10.34
C SER A 188 -28.39 10.85 11.76
N ALA A 189 -28.66 9.65 12.30
CA ALA A 189 -28.14 9.25 13.61
C ALA A 189 -26.63 9.05 13.56
N ALA A 190 -26.12 8.38 12.52
CA ALA A 190 -24.68 8.24 12.29
C ALA A 190 -23.98 9.61 12.12
N ALA A 191 -24.59 10.57 11.41
CA ALA A 191 -24.05 11.92 11.26
C ALA A 191 -24.06 12.72 12.57
N ALA A 192 -25.06 12.53 13.44
CA ALA A 192 -25.07 13.14 14.76
C ALA A 192 -23.95 12.58 15.65
N LEU A 193 -23.71 11.26 15.61
CA LEU A 193 -22.58 10.63 16.30
C LEU A 193 -21.24 11.13 15.73
N TRP A 194 -21.14 11.24 14.41
CA TRP A 194 -19.96 11.81 13.74
C TRP A 194 -19.65 13.22 14.26
N LYS A 195 -20.64 14.12 14.25
CA LYS A 195 -20.49 15.49 14.76
C LYS A 195 -20.04 15.52 16.21
N ARG A 196 -20.52 14.60 17.05
CA ARG A 196 -20.12 14.50 18.46
C ARG A 196 -18.64 14.12 18.63
N HIS A 197 -18.13 13.24 17.79
CA HIS A 197 -16.77 12.70 17.94
C HIS A 197 -15.71 13.45 17.12
N VAL A 198 -16.05 13.89 15.91
CA VAL A 198 -15.12 14.52 14.95
C VAL A 198 -15.37 16.03 14.85
N GLY A 199 -16.62 16.47 15.00
CA GLY A 199 -17.02 17.86 14.78
C GLY A 199 -17.33 18.17 13.30
N GLY A 200 -17.43 19.47 12.99
CA GLY A 200 -17.77 19.97 11.65
C GLY A 200 -19.23 20.38 11.48
N GLU A 201 -19.55 20.95 10.32
CA GLU A 201 -20.91 21.37 9.99
C GLU A 201 -21.83 20.16 9.70
N PRO A 202 -23.15 20.25 9.93
CA PRO A 202 -24.07 19.13 9.73
C PRO A 202 -24.00 18.51 8.32
N ARG A 203 -23.77 19.34 7.30
CA ARG A 203 -23.62 18.89 5.91
C ARG A 203 -22.36 18.03 5.73
N ASP A 204 -21.21 18.50 6.23
CA ASP A 204 -19.95 17.78 6.11
C ASP A 204 -19.99 16.44 6.87
N CYS A 205 -20.70 16.40 8.01
CA CYS A 205 -20.92 15.17 8.75
C CYS A 205 -21.72 14.13 7.93
N LEU A 206 -22.76 14.58 7.22
CA LEU A 206 -23.54 13.71 6.34
C LEU A 206 -22.70 13.20 5.17
N ASP A 207 -21.91 14.07 4.54
CA ASP A 207 -21.04 13.71 3.41
C ASP A 207 -19.95 12.71 3.84
N ALA A 208 -19.36 12.89 5.03
CA ALA A 208 -18.39 11.97 5.61
C ALA A 208 -18.99 10.59 5.88
N VAL A 209 -20.17 10.55 6.51
CA VAL A 209 -20.90 9.30 6.81
C VAL A 209 -21.34 8.58 5.54
N GLU A 210 -21.75 9.30 4.51
CA GLU A 210 -22.12 8.71 3.22
C GLU A 210 -20.90 8.15 2.46
N THR A 211 -19.75 8.80 2.57
CA THR A 211 -18.47 8.29 2.08
C THR A 211 -18.09 7.00 2.81
N LEU A 212 -18.14 7.02 4.14
CA LEU A 212 -17.84 5.86 4.98
C LEU A 212 -18.78 4.68 4.67
N ARG A 213 -20.07 4.93 4.50
CA ARG A 213 -21.09 3.92 4.15
C ARG A 213 -20.76 3.18 2.86
N ARG A 214 -20.32 3.91 1.82
CA ARG A 214 -19.93 3.31 0.53
C ARG A 214 -18.73 2.38 0.71
N LEU A 215 -17.68 2.89 1.38
CA LEU A 215 -16.44 2.16 1.60
C LEU A 215 -16.65 0.89 2.43
N LEU A 216 -17.41 0.96 3.52
CA LEU A 216 -17.68 -0.19 4.40
C LEU A 216 -18.57 -1.25 3.74
N LYS A 217 -19.43 -0.85 2.79
CA LYS A 217 -20.26 -1.80 2.04
C LYS A 217 -19.41 -2.63 1.05
N ASP A 218 -18.39 -2.02 0.47
CA ASP A 218 -17.52 -2.67 -0.51
C ASP A 218 -16.50 -3.61 0.17
N SER A 219 -16.13 -3.34 1.43
CA SER A 219 -15.31 -4.25 2.23
C SER A 219 -16.00 -5.58 2.59
N ASN A 220 -17.33 -5.64 2.63
CA ASN A 220 -18.08 -6.88 2.90
C ASN A 220 -18.28 -7.77 1.66
N LYS A 221 -17.81 -7.33 0.48
CA LYS A 221 -17.96 -8.05 -0.79
C LYS A 221 -16.65 -8.62 -1.35
N ARG A 222 -15.53 -8.35 -0.68
CA ARG A 222 -14.19 -8.86 -1.01
C ARG A 222 -13.81 -9.91 0.03
#